data_AF-A0A969GAZ3-F1
#
_entry.id   AF-A0A969GAZ3-F1
#
_cell.length_a   1.000
_cell.length_b   1.000
_cell.length_c   1.000
_cell.angle_alpha   90.00
_cell.angle_beta   90.00
_cell.angle_gamma   90.00
#
_symmetry.space_group_name_H-M   'P 1'
#
loop_
_entity.id
_entity.type
_entity.pdbx_description
1 polymer ?
#
loop_
_entity_poly.entity_id
_entity_poly.type
_entity_poly.pdbx_seq_one_letter_code
_entity_poly.pdbx_strand_id
1 'polypeptide(L)' 'VTSMQTGVDFGLSFEIQGFIQKYFTNFGQIKVIMTGGDAEYLASMIKYEIFVNPDLVLIGLNKILIYNAKLLD' A
#
# COMPACT_ATOMS: atom_id res chain seq x y z
N VAL A 1 -4.20 0.88 -25.96
CA VAL A 1 -3.50 0.09 -24.93
C VAL A 1 -2.72 -1.00 -25.65
N THR A 2 -1.41 -1.11 -25.41
CA THR A 2 -0.56 -2.14 -26.03
C THR A 2 -0.58 -3.44 -25.21
N SER A 3 -0.19 -4.56 -25.81
CA SER A 3 -0.10 -5.84 -25.09
C SER A 3 0.79 -5.76 -23.85
N MET A 4 1.87 -4.97 -23.90
CA MET A 4 2.75 -4.75 -22.75
C MET A 4 2.04 -3.97 -21.63
N GLN A 5 1.31 -2.90 -21.96
CA GLN A 5 0.57 -2.12 -20.97
C GLN A 5 -0.48 -2.97 -20.27
N THR A 6 -1.31 -3.68 -21.05
CA THR A 6 -2.31 -4.60 -20.52
C THR A 6 -1.68 -5.65 -19.61
N GLY A 7 -0.56 -6.25 -20.03
CA GLY A 7 0.14 -7.26 -19.23
C GLY A 7 0.61 -6.73 -17.87
N VAL A 8 1.17 -5.52 -17.84
CA VAL A 8 1.64 -4.88 -16.61
C VAL A 8 0.46 -4.53 -15.70
N ASP A 9 -0.56 -3.83 -16.20
CA ASP A 9 -1.69 -3.35 -15.38
C ASP A 9 -2.45 -4.51 -14.71
N PHE A 10 -2.83 -5.52 -15.51
CA PHE A 10 -3.55 -6.67 -14.98
C PHE A 10 -2.65 -7.59 -14.15
N GLY A 11 -1.37 -7.75 -14.54
CA GLY A 11 -0.40 -8.53 -13.78
C GLY A 11 -0.25 -8.00 -12.36
N LEU A 12 0.04 -6.70 -12.21
CA LEU A 12 0.16 -6.05 -10.91
C LEU A 12 -1.13 -6.12 -10.09
N SER A 13 -2.29 -5.84 -10.73
CA SER A 13 -3.58 -5.92 -10.04
C SER A 13 -3.85 -7.31 -9.49
N PHE A 14 -3.58 -8.38 -10.26
CA PHE A 14 -3.79 -9.75 -9.80
C PHE A 14 -2.77 -10.19 -8.76
N GLU A 15 -1.51 -9.79 -8.87
CA GLU A 15 -0.48 -10.07 -7.87
C GLU A 15 -0.87 -9.47 -6.51
N ILE A 16 -1.22 -8.18 -6.47
CA ILE A 16 -1.62 -7.51 -5.23
C ILE A 16 -2.87 -8.17 -4.62
N GLN A 17 -3.89 -8.45 -5.43
CA GLN A 17 -5.11 -9.13 -4.98
C GLN A 17 -4.82 -10.55 -4.46
N GLY A 18 -3.93 -11.28 -5.11
CA GLY A 18 -3.51 -12.62 -4.69
C GLY A 18 -2.82 -12.60 -3.33
N PHE A 19 -1.95 -11.61 -3.09
CA PHE A 19 -1.33 -11.43 -1.77
C PHE A 19 -2.36 -11.09 -0.71
N ILE A 20 -3.25 -10.12 -0.96
CA ILE A 20 -4.31 -9.75 -0.01
C ILE A 20 -5.13 -10.99 0.37
N GLN A 21 -5.63 -11.73 -0.62
CA GLN A 21 -6.41 -12.95 -0.39
C GLN A 21 -5.63 -13.98 0.44
N LYS A 22 -4.35 -14.21 0.13
CA LYS A 22 -3.51 -15.16 0.87
C LYS A 22 -3.39 -14.77 2.35
N TYR A 23 -3.16 -13.50 2.64
CA TYR A 23 -3.07 -13.04 4.03
C TYR A 23 -4.42 -13.06 4.74
N PHE A 24 -5.51 -12.71 4.04
CA PHE A 24 -6.87 -12.84 4.57
C PHE A 24 -7.19 -14.28 4.99
N THR A 25 -6.85 -15.26 4.15
CA THR A 25 -7.06 -16.68 4.45
C THR A 25 -6.27 -17.13 5.68
N ASN A 26 -5.04 -16.65 5.84
CA ASN A 26 -4.14 -17.11 6.90
C ASN A 26 -4.37 -16.40 8.25
N PHE A 27 -4.85 -15.16 8.24
CA PHE A 27 -4.89 -14.30 9.44
C PHE A 27 -6.27 -13.67 9.70
N GLY A 28 -7.28 -13.96 8.88
CA GLY A 28 -8.59 -13.34 8.95
C GLY A 28 -8.60 -11.92 8.39
N GLN A 29 -9.48 -11.07 8.88
CA GLN A 29 -9.60 -9.70 8.37
C GLN A 29 -8.34 -8.88 8.69
N ILE A 30 -7.68 -8.40 7.65
CA ILE A 30 -6.50 -7.52 7.75
C ILE A 30 -6.80 -6.13 7.21
N LYS A 31 -6.08 -5.13 7.71
CA LYS A 31 -6.08 -3.78 7.15
C LYS A 31 -4.97 -3.67 6.09
N VAL A 32 -5.34 -3.31 4.87
CA VAL A 32 -4.40 -3.10 3.78
C VAL A 32 -4.13 -1.60 3.62
N ILE A 33 -2.85 -1.21 3.70
CA ILE A 33 -2.40 0.17 3.52
C ILE A 33 -1.42 0.19 2.34
N MET A 34 -1.65 1.07 1.37
CA MET A 34 -0.75 1.31 0.24
C MET A 34 -0.12 2.70 0.34
N THR A 35 1.12 2.82 -0.11
CA THR A 35 1.92 4.05 -0.12
C THR A 35 2.77 4.07 -1.40
N GLY A 36 3.40 5.19 -1.72
CA GLY A 36 4.20 5.37 -2.93
C GLY A 36 3.45 6.15 -4.02
N GLY A 37 4.15 6.54 -5.07
CA GLY A 37 3.64 7.47 -6.09
C GLY A 37 2.42 6.95 -6.85
N ASP A 38 2.43 5.69 -7.27
CA ASP A 38 1.35 5.10 -8.06
C ASP A 38 0.26 4.41 -7.20
N ALA A 39 0.30 4.60 -5.88
CA ALA A 39 -0.58 3.87 -4.97
C ALA A 39 -2.07 4.18 -5.21
N GLU A 40 -2.42 5.42 -5.54
CA GLU A 40 -3.80 5.79 -5.88
C GLU A 40 -4.28 5.12 -7.18
N TYR A 41 -3.44 5.13 -8.21
CA TYR A 41 -3.75 4.48 -9.49
C TYR A 41 -3.93 2.97 -9.30
N LEU A 42 -2.99 2.30 -8.62
CA LEU A 42 -3.07 0.87 -8.37
C LEU A 42 -4.27 0.51 -7.49
N ALA A 43 -4.57 1.29 -6.45
CA ALA A 43 -5.73 1.08 -5.60
C ALA A 43 -7.05 1.15 -6.37
N SER A 44 -7.14 2.02 -7.39
CA SER A 44 -8.34 2.12 -8.24
C SER A 44 -8.63 0.84 -9.05
N MET A 45 -7.62 -0.01 -9.25
CA MET A 45 -7.72 -1.26 -10.02
C MET A 45 -7.99 -2.49 -9.15
N ILE A 46 -8.08 -2.35 -7.82
CA ILE A 46 -8.19 -3.45 -6.87
C ILE A 46 -9.57 -3.47 -6.20
N LYS A 47 -10.14 -4.66 -6.00
CA LYS A 47 -11.51 -4.85 -5.45
C LYS A 47 -11.60 -4.89 -3.92
N TYR A 48 -10.49 -4.76 -3.21
CA TYR A 48 -10.44 -4.79 -1.75
C TYR A 48 -10.47 -3.37 -1.18
N GLU A 49 -10.98 -3.24 0.06
CA GLU A 49 -10.84 -2.00 0.81
C GLU A 49 -9.36 -1.75 1.13
N ILE A 50 -8.83 -0.67 0.56
CA ILE A 50 -7.42 -0.27 0.68
C ILE A 50 -7.38 1.19 1.11
N PHE A 51 -6.50 1.48 2.06
CA PHE A 51 -6.21 2.85 2.48
C PHE A 51 -4.92 3.31 1.82
N VAL A 52 -5.00 4.37 1.01
CA VAL A 52 -3.80 4.98 0.40
C VAL A 52 -3.29 6.12 1.28
N ASN A 53 -2.00 6.11 1.57
CA ASN A 53 -1.30 7.20 2.25
C ASN A 53 0.09 7.38 1.63
N PRO A 54 0.28 8.32 0.68
CA PRO A 54 1.54 8.47 -0.05
C PRO A 54 2.70 8.93 0.85
N ASP A 55 2.40 9.65 1.94
CA ASP A 55 3.39 10.23 2.86
C ASP A 55 3.71 9.33 4.05
N LEU A 56 3.34 8.05 4.01
CA LEU A 56 3.45 7.14 5.16
C LEU A 56 4.86 7.11 5.76
N VAL A 57 5.89 7.11 4.91
CA VAL A 57 7.30 7.16 5.32
C VAL A 57 7.62 8.49 6.01
N LEU A 58 7.20 9.62 5.43
CA LEU A 58 7.46 10.95 5.99
C LEU A 58 6.77 11.14 7.35
N ILE A 59 5.52 10.66 7.48
CA ILE A 59 4.79 10.65 8.75
C ILE A 59 5.56 9.83 9.79
N GLY A 60 6.05 8.65 9.41
CA GLY A 60 6.85 7.79 10.28
C GLY A 60 8.14 8.46 10.75
N LEU A 61 8.91 9.02 9.82
CA LEU A 61 10.17 9.72 10.13
C LEU A 61 9.94 10.93 11.04
N ASN A 62 8.90 11.73 10.78
CA ASN A 62 8.56 12.87 11.63
C ASN A 62 8.15 12.42 13.05
N LYS A 63 7.41 11.32 13.18
CA LYS A 63 7.09 10.75 14.50
C LYS A 63 8.33 10.30 15.26
N ILE A 64 9.27 9.64 14.57
CA ILE A 64 10.55 9.22 15.16
C ILE A 64 11.36 10.44 15.61
N LEU A 65 11.45 11.48 14.78
CA LEU A 65 12.12 12.73 15.12
C LEU A 65 11.53 13.37 16.39
N ILE A 66 10.21 13.58 16.42
CA ILE A 66 9.52 14.21 17.57
C ILE A 66 9.72 13.40 18.85
N TYR A 67 9.66 12.07 18.76
CA TYR A 67 9.88 11.21 19.93
C TYR A 67 11.29 11.39 20.51
N ASN A 68 12.33 11.44 19.67
CA ASN A 68 13.70 11.60 20.12
C ASN A 68 14.02 13.03 20.57
N ALA A 69 13.45 14.05 19.93
CA ALA A 69 13.60 15.43 20.35
C ALA A 69 13.10 15.63 21.79
N LYS A 70 11.95 15.04 22.14
CA LYS A 70 11.38 15.09 23.50
C LYS A 70 12.21 14.38 24.57
N LEU A 71 13.10 13.47 24.20
CA LEU A 71 14.00 12.78 25.14
C LEU A 71 15.25 13.62 25.47
N LEU A 72 15.50 14.69 24.71
CA LEU A 72 16.64 15.58 24.87
C LEU A 72 16.28 16.85 25.67
N ASP A 73 14.98 17.10 25.90
CA ASP A 73 14.44 18.11 26.81
C ASP A 73 14.34 17.57 28.25
#